data_AF-A0AAJ0CX32-F1
#
_entry.id   AF-A0AAJ0CX32-F1
#
_cell.length_a   1.000
_cell.length_b   1.000
_cell.length_c   1.000
_cell.angle_alpha   90.00
_cell.angle_beta   90.00
_cell.angle_gamma   90.00
#
_symmetry.space_group_name_H-M   'P 1'
#
loop_
_entity.id
_entity.type
_entity.pdbx_description
1 polymer ?
#
loop_
_entity_poly.entity_id
_entity_poly.type
_entity_poly.pdbx_seq_one_letter_code
_entity_poly.pdbx_strand_id
1 'polypeptide(L)'
;MKWAKRDTAFVSRADSPSISSVSTARDSTRVEGRESTTHDIEFNSTPALGLADAKTTKEIFDIRMKHDHDQPELHRHLEHRHDTELPKGRDRVRNTYDESIRQYLHTTYRFGDYVIKYCQVPTSETQKKLYEETIKPEHSADILHKWL
;
A
#
# COMPACT_ATOMS: atom_id res chain seq x y z
N MET A 1 21.12 -11.19 5.53
CA MET A 1 19.87 -10.47 5.21
C MET A 1 18.99 -10.47 6.45
N LYS A 2 18.79 -9.32 7.10
CA LYS A 2 17.95 -9.18 8.31
C LYS A 2 16.75 -8.28 7.97
N TRP A 3 15.72 -8.86 7.34
CA TRP A 3 14.49 -8.13 7.00
C TRP A 3 13.40 -8.22 8.09
N ALA A 4 13.53 -9.12 9.09
CA ALA A 4 12.46 -9.47 10.04
C ALA A 4 12.43 -8.66 11.37
N LYS A 5 12.96 -7.43 11.43
CA LYS A 5 13.04 -6.67 12.70
C LYS A 5 12.33 -5.30 12.68
N ARG A 6 11.49 -5.00 11.69
CA ARG A 6 11.04 -3.61 11.42
C ARG A 6 9.55 -3.44 11.15
N ASP A 7 8.70 -4.38 11.58
CA ASP A 7 7.26 -4.29 11.29
C ASP A 7 6.54 -3.24 12.16
N THR A 8 7.23 -2.51 13.03
CA THR A 8 6.67 -1.31 13.69
C THR A 8 6.86 -0.03 12.86
N ALA A 9 7.77 -0.01 11.89
CA ALA A 9 7.97 1.15 11.01
C ALA A 9 6.88 1.17 9.93
N PHE A 10 6.21 2.31 9.75
CA PHE A 10 5.13 2.41 8.77
C PHE A 10 5.66 2.21 7.33
N VAL A 11 5.19 1.14 6.67
CA VAL A 11 5.39 0.86 5.25
C VAL A 11 4.04 0.90 4.56
N SER A 12 3.95 1.58 3.42
CA SER A 12 2.77 1.47 2.54
C SER A 12 2.58 0.00 2.19
N ARG A 13 1.44 -0.57 2.56
CA ARG A 13 1.20 -2.02 2.39
C ARG A 13 0.46 -2.22 1.08
N ALA A 14 1.00 -3.12 0.26
CA ALA A 14 0.46 -3.46 -1.04
C ALA A 14 -0.40 -4.71 -0.92
N ASP A 15 -1.53 -4.72 -1.62
CA ASP A 15 -2.34 -5.91 -1.84
C ASP A 15 -2.58 -6.05 -3.33
N SER A 16 -2.27 -7.22 -3.87
CA SER A 16 -2.32 -7.50 -5.29
C SER A 16 -3.23 -8.70 -5.53
N PRO A 17 -4.56 -8.54 -5.36
CA PRO A 17 -5.49 -9.61 -5.69
C PRO A 17 -5.43 -9.88 -7.18
N SER A 18 -5.37 -11.17 -7.51
CA SER A 18 -5.49 -11.65 -8.88
C SER A 18 -6.95 -12.04 -9.12
N ILE A 19 -7.61 -11.37 -10.06
CA ILE A 19 -8.99 -11.67 -10.43
C ILE A 19 -8.96 -12.54 -11.68
N SER A 20 -9.31 -13.80 -11.53
CA SER A 20 -9.55 -14.69 -12.66
C SER A 20 -10.93 -14.41 -13.24
N SER A 21 -10.96 -14.00 -14.50
CA SER A 21 -12.19 -13.84 -15.26
C SER A 21 -12.28 -14.96 -16.29
N VAL A 22 -13.46 -15.58 -16.41
CA VAL A 22 -13.75 -16.46 -17.55
C VAL A 22 -14.25 -15.55 -18.66
N SER A 23 -13.33 -15.09 -19.51
CA SER A 23 -13.72 -14.40 -20.74
C SER A 23 -14.02 -15.45 -21.81
N THR A 24 -15.17 -15.33 -22.47
CA THR A 24 -15.41 -16.05 -23.72
C THR A 24 -14.67 -15.36 -24.86
N ALA A 25 -13.34 -15.30 -24.80
CA ALA A 25 -12.52 -14.75 -25.88
C ALA A 25 -11.08 -15.29 -25.85
N ARG A 26 -10.83 -16.18 -26.82
CA ARG A 26 -9.57 -16.77 -27.31
C ARG A 26 -8.28 -16.06 -26.87
N ASP A 27 -7.55 -16.59 -25.88
CA ASP A 27 -6.15 -17.07 -25.93
C ASP A 27 -5.59 -17.42 -24.53
N SER A 28 -5.60 -18.73 -24.26
CA SER A 28 -4.82 -19.62 -23.37
C SER A 28 -4.11 -19.16 -22.08
N THR A 29 -4.81 -19.26 -20.93
CA THR A 29 -4.38 -20.16 -19.84
C THR A 29 -5.61 -20.84 -19.22
N ARG A 30 -5.53 -22.16 -19.03
CA ARG A 30 -6.68 -23.06 -18.90
C ARG A 30 -6.89 -23.49 -17.45
N VAL A 31 -7.93 -22.97 -16.81
CA VAL A 31 -8.52 -23.56 -15.60
C VAL A 31 -9.81 -24.27 -16.03
N GLU A 32 -9.93 -25.56 -15.75
CA GLU A 32 -11.13 -26.38 -16.03
C GLU A 32 -11.64 -26.39 -17.48
N GLY A 33 -10.71 -26.33 -18.45
CA GLY A 33 -11.08 -26.44 -19.86
C GLY A 33 -11.83 -25.24 -20.44
N ARG A 34 -11.84 -24.11 -19.73
CA ARG A 34 -12.19 -22.80 -20.27
C ARG A 34 -10.95 -21.91 -20.20
N GLU A 35 -10.74 -21.08 -21.21
CA GLU A 35 -9.67 -20.08 -21.15
C GLU A 35 -10.07 -19.01 -20.13
N SER A 36 -9.20 -18.77 -19.17
CA SER A 36 -9.36 -17.72 -18.19
C SER A 36 -8.34 -16.61 -18.47
N THR A 37 -8.81 -15.38 -18.50
CA THR A 37 -7.95 -14.19 -18.53
C THR A 37 -7.80 -13.68 -17.09
N THR A 38 -6.55 -13.56 -16.66
CA THR A 38 -6.22 -13.03 -15.34
C THR A 38 -6.01 -11.53 -15.42
N HIS A 39 -6.60 -10.80 -14.47
CA HIS A 39 -6.37 -9.39 -14.27
C HIS A 39 -5.79 -9.18 -12.88
N ASP A 40 -4.55 -8.71 -12.83
CA ASP A 40 -3.91 -8.31 -11.58
C ASP A 40 -4.20 -6.82 -11.33
N ILE A 41 -4.68 -6.51 -10.13
CA ILE A 41 -4.96 -5.13 -9.70
C ILE A 41 -4.17 -4.86 -8.44
N GLU A 42 -3.31 -3.85 -8.46
CA GLU A 42 -2.45 -3.52 -7.32
C GLU A 42 -3.04 -2.38 -6.49
N PHE A 43 -3.42 -2.68 -5.26
CA PHE A 43 -3.91 -1.73 -4.27
C PHE A 43 -2.83 -1.38 -3.26
N ASN A 44 -3.03 -0.25 -2.59
CA ASN A 44 -2.17 0.17 -1.49
C ASN A 44 -3.00 0.82 -0.39
N SER A 45 -2.57 0.67 0.86
CA SER A 45 -3.22 1.27 2.03
C SER A 45 -3.12 2.80 2.14
N THR A 46 -2.27 3.43 1.31
CA THR A 46 -2.10 4.89 1.29
C THR A 46 -2.90 5.53 0.16
N PRO A 47 -3.77 6.53 0.39
CA PRO A 47 -4.55 7.15 -0.68
C PRO A 47 -3.71 8.04 -1.61
N ALA A 48 -2.51 8.44 -1.17
CA ALA A 48 -1.58 9.27 -1.93
C ALA A 48 -0.19 8.62 -1.96
N LEU A 49 0.34 8.49 -3.17
CA LEU A 49 1.71 8.09 -3.41
C LEU A 49 2.63 9.31 -3.37
N GLY A 50 3.86 9.11 -2.90
CA GLY A 50 4.94 10.11 -2.97
C GLY A 50 5.47 10.35 -4.39
N LEU A 51 4.64 10.19 -5.43
CA LEU A 51 5.05 10.05 -6.82
C LEU A 51 4.38 11.11 -7.70
N ALA A 52 4.79 12.37 -7.59
CA ALA A 52 4.35 13.41 -8.52
C ALA A 52 4.95 13.19 -9.93
N ASP A 53 6.23 12.84 -9.98
CA ASP A 53 6.98 12.45 -11.17
C ASP A 53 8.14 11.51 -10.80
N ALA A 54 8.73 10.84 -11.80
CA ALA A 54 9.77 9.83 -11.59
C ALA A 54 11.06 10.39 -10.97
N LYS A 55 11.41 11.65 -11.24
CA LYS A 55 12.62 12.28 -10.69
C LYS A 55 12.40 12.62 -9.22
N THR A 56 11.31 13.30 -8.89
CA THR A 56 10.91 13.64 -7.52
C THR A 56 10.80 12.39 -6.65
N THR A 57 10.19 11.33 -7.20
CA THR A 57 10.12 10.00 -6.59
C THR A 57 11.52 9.51 -6.19
N LYS A 58 12.44 9.46 -7.14
CA LYS A 58 13.78 8.93 -6.93
C LYS A 58 14.49 9.69 -5.81
N GLU A 59 14.41 11.02 -5.81
CA GLU A 59 15.02 11.86 -4.78
C GLU A 59 14.46 11.56 -3.38
N ILE A 60 13.12 11.40 -3.26
CA ILE A 60 12.47 11.04 -1.99
C ILE A 60 12.93 9.65 -1.52
N PHE A 61 13.00 8.67 -2.42
CA PHE A 61 13.49 7.33 -2.09
C PHE A 61 14.96 7.36 -1.67
N ASP A 62 15.82 8.11 -2.36
CA ASP A 62 17.24 8.25 -2.01
C ASP A 62 17.42 8.81 -0.60
N ILE A 63 16.64 9.83 -0.21
CA ILE A 63 16.66 10.37 1.16
C ILE A 63 16.20 9.31 2.15
N ARG A 64 15.08 8.64 1.89
CA ARG A 64 14.51 7.61 2.78
C ARG A 64 15.44 6.42 2.95
N MET A 65 16.15 5.98 1.92
CA MET A 65 17.10 4.88 2.00
C MET A 65 18.35 5.26 2.82
N LYS A 66 18.82 6.50 2.72
CA LYS A 66 20.00 6.97 3.48
C LYS A 66 19.72 7.14 4.97
N HIS A 67 18.51 7.58 5.32
CA HIS A 67 18.12 7.92 6.69
C HIS A 67 17.03 6.98 7.24
N ASP A 68 16.95 5.74 6.74
CA ASP A 68 15.87 4.78 7.05
C ASP A 68 15.78 4.41 8.55
N HIS A 69 16.89 4.55 9.27
CA HIS A 69 17.07 4.18 10.67
C HIS A 69 17.04 5.39 11.61
N ASP A 70 16.96 6.60 11.08
CA ASP A 70 16.98 7.86 11.85
C ASP A 70 15.84 8.76 11.36
N GLN A 71 14.68 8.59 12.00
CA GLN A 71 13.47 9.32 11.64
C GLN A 71 13.60 10.85 11.85
N PRO A 72 14.21 11.36 12.94
CA PRO A 72 14.52 12.77 13.08
C PRO A 72 15.37 13.33 11.93
N GLU A 73 16.45 12.65 11.55
CA GLU A 73 17.32 13.11 10.46
C GLU A 73 16.63 13.02 9.10
N LEU A 74 15.84 11.96 8.87
CA LEU A 74 14.96 11.85 7.70
C LEU A 74 14.02 13.05 7.60
N HIS A 75 13.33 13.40 8.69
CA HIS A 75 12.39 14.53 8.73
C HIS A 75 13.11 15.85 8.45
N ARG A 76 14.31 16.06 9.01
CA ARG A 76 15.15 17.22 8.73
C ARG A 76 15.43 17.35 7.23
N HIS A 77 15.83 16.27 6.56
CA HIS A 77 16.08 16.30 5.11
C HIS A 77 14.81 16.54 4.28
N LEU A 78 13.67 15.95 4.69
CA LEU A 78 12.40 16.17 4.00
C LEU A 78 11.91 17.62 4.14
N GLU A 79 12.15 18.27 5.27
CA GLU A 79 11.72 19.66 5.53
C GLU A 79 12.40 20.70 4.63
N HIS A 80 13.59 20.40 4.13
CA HIS A 80 14.29 21.30 3.21
C HIS A 80 13.72 21.24 1.78
N ARG A 81 12.79 20.33 1.49
CA ARG A 81 12.15 20.23 0.18
C ARG A 81 10.89 21.10 0.13
N HIS A 82 10.64 21.70 -1.04
CA HIS A 82 9.44 22.49 -1.28
C HIS A 82 8.14 21.66 -1.26
N ASP A 83 8.24 20.35 -1.48
CA ASP A 83 7.12 19.40 -1.54
C ASP A 83 6.97 18.56 -0.26
N THR A 84 7.56 18.97 0.87
CA THR A 84 7.73 18.18 2.11
C THR A 84 6.48 17.50 2.67
N GLU A 85 5.30 18.08 2.48
CA GLU A 85 4.04 17.52 2.99
C GLU A 85 3.68 16.19 2.32
N LEU A 86 4.02 16.02 1.04
CA LEU A 86 3.74 14.82 0.27
C LEU A 86 4.51 13.59 0.79
N PRO A 87 5.85 13.61 0.93
CA PRO A 87 6.59 12.50 1.53
C PRO A 87 6.28 12.32 3.02
N LYS A 88 5.94 13.37 3.77
CA LYS A 88 5.53 13.26 5.18
C LYS A 88 4.12 12.68 5.38
N GLY A 89 3.23 12.83 4.40
CA GLY A 89 1.87 12.29 4.45
C GLY A 89 1.83 10.77 4.69
N ARG A 90 2.84 10.06 4.21
CA ARG A 90 3.05 8.63 4.48
C ARG A 90 3.05 8.32 5.99
N ASP A 91 3.70 9.15 6.79
CA ASP A 91 3.89 8.91 8.23
C ASP A 91 2.61 9.24 9.04
N ARG A 92 1.57 9.81 8.41
CA ARG A 92 0.27 10.13 9.02
C ARG A 92 -0.74 8.98 8.92
N VAL A 93 -0.39 7.90 8.25
CA VAL A 93 -1.29 6.76 8.05
C VAL A 93 -1.30 5.89 9.30
N ARG A 94 -2.49 5.40 9.69
CA ARG A 94 -2.66 4.56 10.88
C ARG A 94 -1.90 3.24 10.73
N ASN A 95 -1.20 2.84 11.79
CA ASN A 95 -0.54 1.55 11.89
C ASN A 95 -1.48 0.56 12.60
N THR A 96 -2.36 -0.09 11.82
CA THR A 96 -3.42 -1.01 12.28
C THR A 96 -3.37 -2.33 11.48
N TYR A 97 -4.33 -3.22 11.70
CA TYR A 97 -4.52 -4.49 10.98
C TYR A 97 -4.73 -4.26 9.49
N ASP A 98 -4.06 -5.02 8.64
CA ASP A 98 -4.08 -4.76 7.18
C ASP A 98 -5.47 -4.98 6.57
N GLU A 99 -6.17 -6.00 7.06
CA GLU A 99 -7.52 -6.39 6.67
C GLU A 99 -8.58 -5.34 7.03
N SER A 100 -8.23 -4.43 7.94
CA SER A 100 -9.09 -3.34 8.41
C SER A 100 -8.84 -2.02 7.70
N ILE A 101 -7.78 -1.93 6.88
CA ILE A 101 -7.41 -0.70 6.18
C ILE A 101 -8.13 -0.65 4.83
N ARG A 102 -8.66 0.53 4.49
CA ARG A 102 -9.10 0.79 3.13
C ARG A 102 -7.90 0.82 2.20
N GLN A 103 -7.98 0.06 1.12
CA GLN A 103 -6.94 0.05 0.10
C GLN A 103 -7.43 0.73 -1.16
N TYR A 104 -6.52 1.43 -1.84
CA TYR A 104 -6.80 2.28 -2.97
C TYR A 104 -5.97 1.83 -4.16
N LEU A 105 -6.60 1.82 -5.32
CA LEU A 105 -5.88 1.76 -6.57
C LEU A 105 -5.30 3.14 -6.87
N HIS A 106 -4.00 3.19 -7.09
CA HIS A 106 -3.33 4.47 -7.37
C HIS A 106 -3.54 4.92 -8.81
N THR A 107 -3.50 3.98 -9.75
CA THR A 107 -3.72 4.21 -11.17
C THR A 107 -5.20 4.40 -11.48
N THR A 108 -5.50 5.20 -12.49
CA THR A 108 -6.86 5.41 -13.00
C THR A 108 -7.07 4.55 -14.24
N TYR A 109 -8.19 3.85 -14.32
CA TYR A 109 -8.50 2.94 -15.43
C TYR A 109 -9.65 3.49 -16.27
N ARG A 110 -9.76 3.00 -17.52
CA ARG A 110 -10.92 3.26 -18.37
C ARG A 110 -11.80 2.03 -18.46
N PHE A 111 -13.10 2.24 -18.41
CA PHE A 111 -14.11 1.22 -18.67
C PHE A 111 -15.17 1.82 -19.60
N GLY A 112 -15.09 1.50 -20.89
CA GLY A 112 -15.85 2.20 -21.92
C GLY A 112 -15.58 3.71 -21.86
N ASP A 113 -16.66 4.49 -21.72
CA ASP A 113 -16.60 5.96 -21.63
C ASP A 113 -16.26 6.48 -20.22
N TYR A 114 -16.12 5.61 -19.22
CA TYR A 114 -15.90 6.00 -17.83
C TYR A 114 -14.42 5.95 -17.42
N VAL A 115 -14.07 6.86 -16.52
CA VAL A 115 -12.80 6.90 -15.80
C VAL A 115 -13.04 6.37 -14.39
N ILE A 116 -12.40 5.26 -14.03
CA ILE A 116 -12.66 4.52 -12.78
C ILE A 116 -11.42 4.53 -11.89
N LYS A 117 -11.66 4.70 -10.58
CA LYS A 117 -10.73 4.32 -9.52
C LYS A 117 -11.38 3.28 -8.63
N TYR A 118 -10.69 2.18 -8.39
CA TYR A 118 -11.15 1.15 -7.47
C TYR A 118 -10.64 1.42 -6.05
N CYS A 119 -11.43 1.02 -5.07
CA CYS A 119 -11.01 0.95 -3.68
C CYS A 119 -11.61 -0.30 -3.03
N GLN A 120 -10.83 -0.94 -2.16
CA GLN A 120 -11.31 -2.01 -1.31
C GLN A 120 -11.69 -1.40 0.04
N VAL A 121 -12.96 -1.57 0.43
CA VAL A 121 -13.48 -1.05 1.69
C VAL A 121 -13.80 -2.22 2.61
N PRO A 122 -13.12 -2.35 3.76
CA PRO A 122 -13.49 -3.32 4.78
C PRO A 122 -14.90 -3.06 5.32
N THR A 123 -15.76 -4.07 5.33
CA THR A 123 -17.19 -3.89 5.67
C THR A 123 -17.67 -4.76 6.84
N SER A 124 -16.94 -5.81 7.20
CA SER A 124 -17.37 -6.70 8.28
C SER A 124 -17.23 -6.04 9.66
N GLU A 125 -18.07 -6.45 10.61
CA GLU A 125 -17.99 -5.97 12.00
C GLU A 125 -16.63 -6.27 12.65
N THR A 126 -16.01 -7.40 12.29
CA THR A 126 -14.65 -7.74 12.73
C THR A 126 -13.64 -6.72 12.21
N GLN A 127 -13.64 -6.43 10.91
CA GLN A 127 -12.73 -5.44 10.32
C GLN A 127 -12.90 -4.05 10.93
N LYS A 128 -14.15 -3.62 11.18
CA LYS A 128 -14.42 -2.33 11.85
C LYS A 128 -13.84 -2.29 13.27
N LYS A 129 -13.93 -3.39 14.03
CA LYS A 129 -13.33 -3.46 15.37
C LYS A 129 -11.80 -3.43 15.33
N LEU A 130 -11.21 -4.17 14.39
CA LEU A 130 -9.76 -4.21 14.21
C LEU A 130 -9.19 -2.84 13.80
N TYR A 131 -9.95 -2.03 13.06
CA TYR A 131 -9.55 -0.68 12.66
C TYR A 131 -9.33 0.27 13.85
N GLU A 132 -10.01 0.03 14.96
CA GLU A 132 -9.83 0.82 16.19
C GLU A 132 -8.58 0.43 16.98
N GLU A 133 -7.96 -0.70 16.65
CA GLU A 133 -6.70 -1.14 17.26
C GLU A 133 -5.50 -0.62 16.48
N THR A 134 -4.60 0.08 17.16
CA THR A 134 -3.35 0.59 16.58
C THR A 134 -2.15 0.02 17.33
N ILE A 135 -1.00 -0.06 16.65
CA ILE A 135 0.26 -0.41 17.32
C ILE A 135 0.49 0.55 18.50
N LYS A 136 0.81 -0.02 19.66
CA LYS A 136 1.14 0.71 20.88
C LYS A 136 2.64 0.59 21.18
N PRO A 137 3.23 1.50 21.97
CA PRO A 137 4.64 1.44 22.36
C PRO A 137 5.08 0.12 23.01
N GLU A 138 4.16 -0.58 23.68
CA GLU A 138 4.43 -1.85 24.36
C GLU A 138 4.50 -3.05 23.40
N HIS A 139 4.00 -2.89 22.18
CA HIS A 139 4.00 -3.96 21.19
C HIS A 139 5.42 -4.24 20.67
N SER A 140 5.70 -5.51 20.42
CA SER A 140 6.98 -5.93 19.87
C SER A 140 7.17 -5.47 18.43
N ALA A 141 8.43 -5.41 17.98
CA ALA A 141 8.79 -4.93 16.64
C ALA A 141 8.17 -5.74 15.48
N ASP A 142 7.70 -6.95 15.74
CA ASP A 142 7.09 -7.92 14.83
C ASP A 142 5.56 -8.04 15.02
N ILE A 143 4.92 -7.10 15.72
CA ILE A 143 3.50 -7.20 16.07
C ILE A 143 2.58 -7.34 14.86
N LEU A 144 2.84 -6.62 13.77
CA LEU A 144 2.02 -6.73 12.57
C LEU A 144 2.12 -8.10 11.91
N HIS A 145 3.31 -8.71 11.94
CA HIS A 145 3.47 -10.08 11.45
C HIS A 145 2.68 -11.09 12.30
N LYS A 146 2.56 -10.85 13.61
CA LYS A 146 1.74 -11.68 14.52
C LYS A 146 0.24 -11.52 14.31
N TRP A 147 -0.19 -10.51 13.55
CA TRP A 147 -1.59 -10.22 13.27
C TRP A 147 -2.08 -10.86 11.96
N LEU A 148 -1.16 -11.41 11.15
CA LEU A 148 -1.45 -12.22 9.96
C LEU A 148 -1.70 -13.69 10.33
#